data_AF-A0A2R9SRE5-F1
#
_entry.id   AF-A0A2R9SRE5-F1
#
_cell.length_a   1.000
_cell.length_b   1.000
_cell.length_c   1.000
_cell.angle_alpha   90.00
_cell.angle_beta   90.00
_cell.angle_gamma   90.00
#
_symmetry.space_group_name_H-M   'P 1'
#
loop_
_entity.id
_entity.type
_entity.pdbx_description
1 polymer ?
#
loop_
_entity_poly.entity_id
_entity_poly.type
_entity_poly.pdbx_seq_one_letter_code
_entity_poly.pdbx_strand_id
1 'polypeptide(L)'
;MFKKMSLTMLAASMLVLPNFSSSSYAAEAPVTIDSGILKNNRVLIPLRAVSENLGADVDWNQQQKTIRITKDATEMVLTLNSNKVLLNQSEILLDVPAELNYNSTYVPARFVSQTLGADVNWNQKTGQATITLEGKQLQVTMQKPQVQVPNAKKITDKLKTSVREQIKRS
;
A
#
# COMPACT_ATOMS: atom_id res chain seq x y z
N MET A 1 87.27 10.14 2.72
CA MET A 1 86.25 9.85 1.70
C MET A 1 85.05 9.25 2.43
N PHE A 2 83.92 10.00 2.53
CA PHE A 2 82.53 9.62 2.89
C PHE A 2 82.28 8.73 4.13
N LYS A 3 81.30 8.89 5.02
CA LYS A 3 80.25 9.89 5.34
C LYS A 3 79.57 9.35 6.65
N LYS A 4 79.12 10.29 7.51
CA LYS A 4 77.95 10.35 8.45
C LYS A 4 77.00 9.11 8.50
N MET A 5 76.26 8.76 9.57
CA MET A 5 75.41 9.59 10.46
C MET A 5 74.68 8.66 11.48
N SER A 6 74.53 9.08 12.74
CA SER A 6 73.57 8.48 13.70
C SER A 6 72.11 8.78 13.30
N LEU A 7 71.18 7.87 13.59
CA LEU A 7 69.77 8.23 13.82
C LEU A 7 69.04 7.17 14.69
N THR A 8 68.80 7.54 15.94
CA THR A 8 67.94 6.83 16.92
C THR A 8 66.49 6.79 16.44
N MET A 9 65.90 5.60 16.38
CA MET A 9 64.52 5.38 15.95
C MET A 9 63.60 5.40 17.19
N LEU A 10 62.75 6.43 17.26
CA LEU A 10 61.69 6.60 18.26
C LEU A 10 60.52 5.66 17.88
N ALA A 11 60.26 4.63 18.68
CA ALA A 11 59.13 3.73 18.47
C ALA A 11 57.84 4.39 18.99
N ALA A 12 57.05 4.97 18.08
CA ALA A 12 55.68 5.40 18.37
C ALA A 12 54.76 4.17 18.38
N SER A 13 54.32 3.74 19.57
CA SER A 13 53.31 2.70 19.75
C SER A 13 51.95 3.27 19.33
N MET A 14 51.47 2.82 18.18
CA MET A 14 50.18 3.20 17.61
C MET A 14 49.09 2.33 18.26
N LEU A 15 48.25 2.93 19.10
CA LEU A 15 47.06 2.27 19.64
C LEU A 15 46.09 1.98 18.47
N VAL A 16 45.97 0.71 18.08
CA VAL A 16 44.95 0.29 17.11
C VAL A 16 43.62 0.23 17.86
N LEU A 17 42.82 1.30 17.76
CA LEU A 17 41.44 1.25 18.25
C LEU A 17 40.65 0.25 17.40
N PRO A 18 39.86 -0.65 18.00
CA PRO A 18 38.93 -1.49 17.24
C PRO A 18 37.97 -0.58 16.49
N ASN A 19 37.95 -0.74 15.17
CA ASN A 19 37.03 -0.06 14.30
C ASN A 19 35.65 -0.69 14.53
N PHE A 20 34.90 -0.19 15.50
CA PHE A 20 33.49 -0.54 15.65
C PHE A 20 32.77 0.06 14.44
N SER A 21 32.53 -0.75 13.41
CA SER A 21 31.59 -0.40 12.36
C SER A 21 30.22 -0.25 13.03
N SER A 22 29.86 0.98 13.39
CA SER A 22 28.51 1.33 13.80
C SER A 22 27.61 0.96 12.63
N SER A 23 26.86 -0.14 12.73
CA SER A 23 25.72 -0.37 11.87
C SER A 23 24.76 0.79 12.11
N SER A 24 24.80 1.79 11.23
CA SER A 24 23.92 2.93 11.26
C SER A 24 22.49 2.40 11.09
N TYR A 25 21.75 2.33 12.19
CA TYR A 25 20.31 2.13 12.24
C TYR A 25 19.65 3.35 11.60
N ALA A 26 19.78 3.50 10.27
CA ALA A 26 18.88 4.37 9.54
C ALA A 26 17.53 3.65 9.58
N ALA A 27 16.59 4.16 10.37
CA ALA A 27 15.21 3.73 10.26
C ALA A 27 14.83 3.85 8.78
N GLU A 28 14.50 2.73 8.13
CA GLU A 28 14.09 2.74 6.73
C GLU A 28 12.90 3.70 6.58
N ALA A 29 12.98 4.57 5.57
CA ALA A 29 11.90 5.50 5.29
C ALA A 29 10.60 4.71 5.05
N PRO A 30 9.45 5.19 5.57
CA PRO A 30 8.18 4.48 5.41
C PRO A 30 7.82 4.39 3.93
N VAL A 31 7.31 3.23 3.52
CA VAL A 31 6.84 3.03 2.14
C VAL A 31 5.52 3.79 1.97
N THR A 32 5.44 4.66 0.98
CA THR A 32 4.24 5.46 0.70
C THR A 32 3.41 4.87 -0.44
N ILE A 33 2.10 4.73 -0.23
CA ILE A 33 1.13 4.23 -1.20
C ILE A 33 0.05 5.29 -1.39
N ASP A 34 0.12 6.05 -2.49
CA ASP A 34 -0.73 7.23 -2.72
C ASP A 34 -2.05 6.91 -3.42
N SER A 35 -2.58 5.72 -3.19
CA SER A 35 -3.70 5.18 -3.95
C SER A 35 -4.88 4.74 -3.10
N GLY A 36 -4.94 5.04 -1.80
CA GLY A 36 -6.07 4.67 -0.96
C GLY A 36 -7.38 5.39 -1.34
N ILE A 37 -8.53 4.75 -1.10
CA ILE A 37 -9.85 5.31 -1.44
C ILE A 37 -10.75 5.24 -0.20
N LEU A 38 -11.42 6.35 0.12
CA LEU A 38 -12.46 6.35 1.15
C LEU A 38 -13.83 6.12 0.50
N LYS A 39 -14.46 4.98 0.78
CA LYS A 39 -15.79 4.61 0.28
C LYS A 39 -16.65 4.06 1.41
N ASN A 40 -17.89 4.52 1.54
CA ASN A 40 -18.84 4.06 2.58
C ASN A 40 -18.22 4.07 4.00
N ASN A 41 -17.45 5.11 4.31
CA ASN A 41 -16.74 5.23 5.59
C ASN A 41 -15.78 4.05 5.87
N ARG A 42 -15.21 3.46 4.82
CA ARG A 42 -14.15 2.44 4.85
C ARG A 42 -12.99 2.88 3.98
N VAL A 43 -11.78 2.69 4.49
CA VAL A 43 -10.56 2.89 3.72
C VAL A 43 -10.32 1.62 2.90
N LEU A 44 -10.27 1.79 1.58
CA LEU A 44 -9.92 0.78 0.62
C LEU A 44 -8.49 0.99 0.13
N ILE A 45 -7.78 -0.10 -0.11
CA ILE A 45 -6.38 -0.10 -0.51
C ILE A 45 -6.15 -0.99 -1.74
N PRO A 46 -5.14 -0.69 -2.58
CA PRO A 46 -4.72 -1.59 -3.63
C PRO A 46 -4.19 -2.89 -3.02
N LEU A 47 -4.94 -3.97 -3.24
CA LEU A 47 -4.69 -5.27 -2.60
C LEU A 47 -3.27 -5.77 -2.83
N ARG A 48 -2.83 -5.78 -4.10
CA ARG A 48 -1.50 -6.28 -4.49
C ARG A 48 -0.38 -5.45 -3.86
N ALA A 49 -0.42 -4.14 -4.05
CA ALA A 49 0.65 -3.25 -3.59
C ALA A 49 0.84 -3.31 -2.08
N VAL A 50 -0.23 -3.38 -1.29
CA VAL A 50 -0.11 -3.53 0.17
C VAL A 50 0.36 -4.93 0.54
N SER A 51 -0.21 -5.98 -0.03
CA SER A 51 0.11 -7.37 0.35
C SER A 51 1.57 -7.72 0.04
N GLU A 52 2.08 -7.35 -1.13
CA GLU A 52 3.49 -7.57 -1.50
C GLU A 52 4.45 -6.79 -0.57
N ASN A 53 4.09 -5.56 -0.20
CA ASN A 53 4.87 -4.79 0.76
C ASN A 53 4.84 -5.38 2.18
N LEU A 54 3.81 -6.15 2.53
CA LEU A 54 3.73 -6.91 3.77
C LEU A 54 4.37 -8.30 3.64
N GLY A 55 5.03 -8.62 2.52
CA GLY A 55 5.75 -9.87 2.31
C GLY A 55 4.87 -11.05 1.89
N ALA A 56 3.67 -10.80 1.37
CA ALA A 56 2.80 -11.84 0.83
C ALA A 56 3.01 -11.99 -0.69
N ASP A 57 2.87 -13.22 -1.19
CA ASP A 57 2.78 -13.51 -2.62
C ASP A 57 1.35 -13.27 -3.11
N VAL A 58 1.21 -12.72 -4.33
CA VAL A 58 -0.09 -12.39 -4.92
C VAL A 58 -0.20 -12.95 -6.33
N ASP A 59 -1.06 -13.96 -6.50
CA ASP A 59 -1.36 -14.59 -7.78
C ASP A 59 -2.74 -14.18 -8.31
N TRP A 60 -2.85 -13.98 -9.62
CA TRP A 60 -4.11 -13.67 -10.28
C TRP A 60 -4.51 -14.79 -11.24
N ASN A 61 -5.66 -15.38 -11.00
CA ASN A 61 -6.30 -16.30 -11.92
C ASN A 61 -7.34 -15.57 -12.78
N GLN A 62 -7.00 -15.36 -14.05
CA GLN A 62 -7.88 -14.66 -15.00
C GLN A 62 -9.17 -15.41 -15.32
N GLN A 63 -9.13 -16.75 -15.38
CA GLN A 63 -10.29 -17.57 -15.75
C GLN A 63 -11.35 -17.54 -14.65
N GLN A 64 -10.92 -17.69 -13.40
CA GLN A 64 -11.80 -17.70 -12.23
C GLN A 64 -12.08 -16.30 -11.68
N LYS A 65 -11.35 -15.28 -12.17
CA LYS A 65 -11.36 -13.90 -11.66
C LYS A 65 -11.06 -13.85 -10.16
N THR A 66 -10.10 -14.66 -9.73
CA THR A 66 -9.71 -14.81 -8.33
C THR A 66 -8.29 -14.32 -8.09
N ILE A 67 -8.07 -13.71 -6.93
CA ILE A 67 -6.77 -13.28 -6.43
C ILE A 67 -6.43 -14.20 -5.26
N ARG A 68 -5.32 -14.94 -5.37
CA ARG A 68 -4.78 -15.74 -4.29
C ARG A 68 -3.64 -14.98 -3.62
N ILE A 69 -3.68 -14.88 -2.31
CA ILE A 69 -2.65 -14.25 -1.49
C ILE A 69 -2.13 -15.28 -0.51
N THR A 70 -0.82 -15.45 -0.46
CA THR A 70 -0.18 -16.42 0.43
C THR A 70 0.91 -15.74 1.24
N LYS A 71 0.89 -15.94 2.56
CA LYS A 71 1.95 -15.49 3.47
C LYS A 71 2.07 -16.50 4.60
N ASP A 72 3.24 -17.10 4.77
CA ASP A 72 3.49 -18.15 5.77
C ASP A 72 2.44 -19.29 5.66
N ALA A 73 1.66 -19.53 6.72
CA ALA A 73 0.58 -20.52 6.75
C ALA A 73 -0.80 -19.94 6.35
N THR A 74 -0.86 -18.67 5.98
CA THR A 74 -2.11 -17.97 5.65
C THR A 74 -2.32 -17.97 4.14
N GLU A 75 -3.47 -18.51 3.71
CA GLU A 75 -3.96 -18.43 2.35
C GLU A 75 -5.29 -17.69 2.31
N MET A 76 -5.38 -16.70 1.42
CA MET A 76 -6.59 -15.94 1.16
C MET A 76 -6.94 -15.99 -0.33
N VAL A 77 -8.20 -16.28 -0.65
CA VAL A 77 -8.71 -16.26 -2.03
C VAL A 77 -9.88 -15.29 -2.11
N LEU A 78 -9.71 -14.22 -2.90
CA LEU A 78 -10.74 -13.23 -3.15
C LEU A 78 -11.27 -13.37 -4.57
N THR A 79 -12.58 -13.29 -4.72
CA THR A 79 -13.22 -13.23 -6.03
C THR A 79 -13.56 -11.78 -6.36
N LEU A 80 -13.25 -11.34 -7.58
CA LEU A 80 -13.54 -9.97 -8.01
C LEU A 80 -15.05 -9.68 -7.95
N ASN A 81 -15.42 -8.49 -7.44
CA ASN A 81 -16.81 -8.04 -7.24
C ASN A 81 -17.63 -8.92 -6.27
N SER A 82 -16.96 -9.69 -5.41
CA SER A 82 -17.58 -10.47 -4.35
C SER A 82 -17.30 -9.85 -2.98
N ASN A 83 -18.23 -9.99 -2.05
CA ASN A 83 -17.99 -9.74 -0.62
C ASN A 83 -17.54 -11.01 0.12
N LYS A 84 -17.50 -12.17 -0.53
CA LYS A 84 -17.00 -13.43 0.04
C LYS A 84 -15.51 -13.57 -0.21
N VAL A 85 -14.79 -13.95 0.83
CA VAL A 85 -13.36 -14.29 0.80
C VAL A 85 -13.18 -15.64 1.47
N LEU A 86 -12.34 -16.51 0.90
CA LEU A 86 -11.92 -17.74 1.56
C LEU A 86 -10.60 -17.47 2.28
N LEU A 87 -10.58 -17.59 3.61
CA LEU A 87 -9.39 -17.51 4.44
C LEU A 87 -9.12 -18.90 5.03
N ASN A 88 -8.01 -19.53 4.67
CA ASN A 88 -7.66 -20.89 5.10
C ASN A 88 -8.85 -21.85 4.95
N GLN A 89 -9.51 -21.80 3.79
CA GLN A 89 -10.71 -22.58 3.43
C GLN A 89 -12.02 -22.21 4.16
N SER A 90 -12.00 -21.24 5.08
CA SER A 90 -13.19 -20.72 5.75
C SER A 90 -13.72 -19.48 5.04
N GLU A 91 -15.03 -19.39 4.83
CA GLU A 91 -15.66 -18.22 4.21
C GLU A 91 -15.80 -17.06 5.21
N ILE A 92 -15.35 -15.87 4.81
CA ILE A 92 -15.50 -14.62 5.55
C ILE A 92 -16.17 -13.59 4.64
N LEU A 93 -17.02 -12.75 5.22
CA LEU A 93 -17.68 -11.66 4.52
C LEU A 93 -16.98 -10.32 4.76
N LEU A 94 -16.81 -9.56 3.69
CA LEU A 94 -16.33 -8.19 3.71
C LEU A 94 -17.50 -7.21 3.88
N ASP A 95 -17.29 -6.16 4.68
CA ASP A 95 -18.20 -5.02 4.80
C ASP A 95 -18.40 -4.29 3.46
N VAL A 96 -17.34 -4.23 2.65
CA VAL A 96 -17.33 -3.63 1.31
C VAL A 96 -16.70 -4.65 0.36
N PRO A 97 -17.36 -5.00 -0.75
CA PRO A 97 -16.87 -6.02 -1.66
C PRO A 97 -15.50 -5.65 -2.24
N ALA A 98 -14.77 -6.67 -2.68
CA ALA A 98 -13.55 -6.46 -3.46
C ALA A 98 -13.91 -5.86 -4.83
N GLU A 99 -13.40 -4.69 -5.15
CA GLU A 99 -13.80 -3.94 -6.35
C GLU A 99 -12.62 -3.68 -7.28
N LEU A 100 -12.84 -3.80 -8.59
CA LEU A 100 -11.86 -3.35 -9.57
C LEU A 100 -11.97 -1.83 -9.75
N ASN A 101 -10.89 -1.10 -9.48
CA ASN A 101 -10.80 0.32 -9.78
C ASN A 101 -9.41 0.66 -10.31
N TYR A 102 -9.29 1.52 -11.32
CA TYR A 102 -8.02 1.89 -11.95
C TYR A 102 -7.10 0.68 -12.24
N ASN A 103 -7.66 -0.41 -12.76
CA ASN A 103 -6.94 -1.66 -13.05
C ASN A 103 -6.25 -2.33 -11.83
N SER A 104 -6.70 -2.01 -10.62
CA SER A 104 -6.28 -2.60 -9.36
C SER A 104 -7.48 -3.06 -8.56
N THR A 105 -7.34 -4.15 -7.81
CA THR A 105 -8.40 -4.59 -6.91
C THR A 105 -8.27 -3.89 -5.57
N TYR A 106 -9.37 -3.28 -5.13
CA TYR A 106 -9.49 -2.53 -3.90
C TYR A 106 -10.29 -3.31 -2.88
N VAL A 107 -9.79 -3.32 -1.65
CA VAL A 107 -10.38 -4.08 -0.54
C VAL A 107 -10.20 -3.31 0.78
N PRO A 108 -11.03 -3.58 1.81
CA PRO A 108 -10.91 -2.92 3.10
C PRO A 108 -9.52 -3.09 3.73
N ALA A 109 -8.88 -1.96 4.08
CA ALA A 109 -7.51 -1.93 4.60
C ALA A 109 -7.33 -2.79 5.85
N ARG A 110 -8.31 -2.71 6.76
CA ARG A 110 -8.31 -3.46 8.01
C ARG A 110 -8.28 -4.97 7.75
N PHE A 111 -9.12 -5.45 6.82
CA PHE A 111 -9.24 -6.87 6.54
C PHE A 111 -7.92 -7.48 6.05
N VAL A 112 -7.31 -6.86 5.03
CA VAL A 112 -6.03 -7.34 4.47
C VAL A 112 -4.93 -7.30 5.52
N SER A 113 -4.78 -6.16 6.18
CA SER A 113 -3.66 -5.96 7.11
C SER A 113 -3.74 -6.92 8.29
N GLN A 114 -4.91 -7.03 8.94
CA GLN A 114 -5.09 -7.93 10.08
C GLN A 114 -4.90 -9.39 9.69
N THR A 115 -5.36 -9.79 8.50
CA THR A 115 -5.18 -11.16 8.04
C THR A 115 -3.71 -11.50 7.78
N LEU A 116 -2.90 -10.51 7.37
CA LEU A 116 -1.47 -10.67 7.16
C LEU A 116 -0.62 -10.41 8.42
N GLY A 117 -1.27 -10.21 9.57
CA GLY A 117 -0.62 -9.98 10.87
C GLY A 117 -0.18 -8.53 11.12
N ALA A 118 -0.65 -7.57 10.31
CA ALA A 118 -0.31 -6.18 10.41
C ALA A 118 -1.39 -5.34 11.12
N ASP A 119 -0.96 -4.34 11.87
CA ASP A 119 -1.83 -3.35 12.52
C ASP A 119 -2.18 -2.20 11.57
N VAL A 120 -3.37 -1.62 11.73
CA VAL A 120 -3.82 -0.47 10.94
C VAL A 120 -4.31 0.66 11.84
N ASN A 121 -3.74 1.84 11.65
CA ASN A 121 -4.21 3.07 12.28
C ASN A 121 -4.69 4.05 11.21
N TRP A 122 -5.84 4.68 11.42
CA TRP A 122 -6.38 5.72 10.53
C TRP A 122 -6.29 7.09 11.21
N ASN A 123 -5.60 8.02 10.58
CA ASN A 123 -5.56 9.41 10.99
C ASN A 123 -6.54 10.24 10.16
N GLN A 124 -7.67 10.60 10.78
CA GLN A 124 -8.71 11.40 10.15
C GLN A 124 -8.25 12.82 9.78
N LYS A 125 -7.32 13.41 10.54
CA LYS A 125 -6.85 14.79 10.30
C LYS A 125 -6.00 14.88 9.04
N THR A 126 -5.18 13.86 8.80
CA THR A 126 -4.27 13.82 7.64
C THR A 126 -4.84 13.03 6.47
N GLY A 127 -5.92 12.26 6.67
CA GLY A 127 -6.46 11.38 5.65
C GLY A 127 -5.49 10.26 5.28
N GLN A 128 -4.78 9.72 6.28
CA GLN A 128 -3.72 8.73 6.08
C GLN A 128 -3.97 7.48 6.92
N ALA A 129 -3.84 6.31 6.30
CA ALA A 129 -3.78 5.04 7.02
C ALA A 129 -2.31 4.61 7.17
N THR A 130 -1.92 4.22 8.38
CA THR A 130 -0.60 3.66 8.67
C THR A 130 -0.76 2.18 8.97
N ILE A 131 -0.10 1.33 8.17
CA ILE A 131 -0.07 -0.12 8.34
C ILE A 131 1.30 -0.49 8.90
N THR A 132 1.34 -1.25 10.00
CA THR A 132 2.59 -1.59 10.68
C THR A 132 2.72 -3.11 10.82
N LEU A 133 3.87 -3.65 10.43
CA LEU A 133 4.21 -5.07 10.56
C LEU A 133 5.68 -5.19 10.97
N GLU A 134 5.98 -5.77 12.14
CA GLU A 134 7.34 -6.05 12.60
C GLU A 134 8.32 -4.85 12.51
N GLY A 135 7.82 -3.63 12.78
CA GLY A 135 8.60 -2.39 12.70
C GLY A 135 8.62 -1.74 11.32
N LYS A 136 8.21 -2.43 10.25
CA LYS A 136 7.97 -1.86 8.92
C LYS A 136 6.68 -1.05 8.92
N GLN A 137 6.72 0.15 8.36
CA GLN A 137 5.55 1.02 8.20
C GLN A 137 5.22 1.29 6.74
N LEU A 138 3.96 1.09 6.38
CA LEU A 138 3.38 1.51 5.12
C LEU A 138 2.43 2.68 5.38
N GLN A 139 2.65 3.81 4.72
CA GLN A 139 1.76 4.96 4.77
C GLN A 139 0.89 4.98 3.53
N VAL A 140 -0.40 4.74 3.70
CA VAL A 140 -1.38 4.85 2.63
C VAL A 140 -2.04 6.22 2.71
N THR A 141 -1.80 7.07 1.71
CA THR A 141 -2.52 8.34 1.59
C THR A 141 -3.73 8.17 0.69
N MET A 142 -4.81 8.90 1.00
CA MET A 142 -6.00 8.85 0.15
C MET A 142 -5.73 9.58 -1.16
N GLN A 143 -6.14 8.97 -2.27
CA GLN A 143 -6.25 9.68 -3.52
C GLN A 143 -7.12 10.91 -3.30
N LYS A 144 -6.59 12.08 -3.67
CA LYS A 144 -7.41 13.28 -3.80
C LYS A 144 -8.59 12.91 -4.70
N PRO A 145 -9.84 13.30 -4.38
CA PRO A 145 -10.96 13.08 -5.27
C PRO A 145 -10.58 13.61 -6.65
N GLN A 146 -10.34 12.70 -7.59
CA GLN A 146 -10.29 13.08 -8.99
C GLN A 146 -11.68 13.63 -9.25
N VAL A 147 -11.80 14.94 -9.45
CA VAL A 147 -13.03 15.54 -9.95
C VAL A 147 -13.28 14.82 -11.27
N GLN A 148 -14.18 13.83 -11.26
CA GLN A 148 -14.71 13.26 -12.48
C GLN A 148 -15.45 14.41 -13.12
N VAL A 149 -14.77 15.20 -13.97
CA VAL A 149 -15.43 16.13 -14.86
C VAL A 149 -16.39 15.22 -15.63
N PRO A 150 -17.70 15.28 -15.37
CA PRO A 150 -18.62 14.38 -16.03
C PRO A 150 -18.43 14.65 -17.51
N ASN A 151 -18.17 13.60 -18.30
CA ASN A 151 -17.86 13.71 -19.73
C ASN A 151 -18.74 14.81 -20.35
N ALA A 152 -18.16 15.90 -20.83
CA ALA A 152 -18.90 17.11 -21.21
C ALA A 152 -20.03 16.76 -22.21
N LYS A 153 -19.82 15.74 -23.03
CA LYS A 153 -20.81 15.17 -23.95
C LYS A 153 -22.09 14.69 -23.22
N LYS A 154 -21.95 13.96 -22.11
CA LYS A 154 -23.07 13.44 -21.31
C LYS A 154 -23.84 14.54 -20.56
N ILE A 155 -23.14 15.62 -20.16
CA ILE A 155 -23.80 16.80 -19.56
C ILE A 155 -24.63 17.52 -20.62
N THR A 156 -24.05 17.79 -21.80
CA THR A 156 -24.74 18.47 -22.90
C THR A 156 -25.94 17.67 -23.39
N ASP A 157 -25.82 16.34 -23.47
CA ASP A 157 -26.92 15.47 -23.90
C ASP A 157 -28.06 15.44 -22.87
N LYS A 158 -27.74 15.38 -21.56
CA LYS A 158 -28.74 15.43 -20.49
C LYS A 158 -29.43 16.79 -20.43
N LEU A 159 -28.69 17.90 -20.55
CA LEU A 159 -29.24 19.25 -20.52
C LEU A 159 -30.17 19.51 -21.72
N LYS A 160 -29.78 19.11 -22.94
CA LYS A 160 -30.62 19.25 -24.14
C LYS A 160 -31.91 18.44 -24.03
N THR A 161 -31.83 17.27 -23.40
CA THR A 161 -33.00 16.40 -23.20
C THR A 161 -33.96 17.02 -22.18
N SER A 162 -33.45 17.49 -21.04
CA SER A 162 -34.26 18.14 -20.01
C SER A 162 -34.92 19.44 -20.50
N VAL A 163 -34.23 20.26 -21.28
CA VAL A 163 -34.80 21.50 -21.85
C VAL A 163 -35.90 21.18 -22.87
N ARG A 164 -35.74 20.15 -23.71
CA ARG A 164 -36.77 19.73 -24.68
C ARG A 164 -38.04 19.22 -24.00
N GLU A 165 -37.91 18.47 -22.91
CA GLU A 165 -39.07 17.98 -22.14
C GLU A 165 -39.80 19.09 -21.40
N GLN A 166 -39.10 20.13 -20.97
CA GLN A 166 -39.69 21.27 -20.29
C GLN A 166 -40.49 22.17 -21.25
N ILE A 167 -40.04 22.30 -22.51
CA ILE A 167 -40.74 23.06 -23.56
C ILE A 167 -42.00 22.33 -24.06
N LYS A 168 -42.01 20.99 -24.07
CA LYS A 168 -43.18 20.19 -24.49
C LYS A 168 -44.29 20.09 -23.44
N ARG A 169 -44.00 20.45 -22.19
CA ARG A 169 -44.94 20.42 -21.05
C ARG A 169 -45.55 21.79 -20.74
N SER A 170 -45.20 22.81 -21.52
CA SER A 170 -45.77 24.16 -21.50
C SER A 170 -46.72 24.33 -22.68
#